data_AF-A0A0L0NMZ2-F1
#
_entry.id   AF-A0A0L0NMZ2-F1
#
_cell.length_a   1.000
_cell.length_b   1.000
_cell.length_c   1.000
_cell.angle_alpha   90.00
_cell.angle_beta   90.00
_cell.angle_gamma   90.00
#
_symmetry.space_group_name_H-M   'P 1'
#
loop_
_entity.id
_entity.type
_entity.pdbx_description
1 polymer ?
#
loop_
_entity_poly.entity_id
_entity_poly.type
_entity_poly.pdbx_seq_one_letter_code
_entity_poly.pdbx_strand_id
1 'polypeptide(L)'
;MGGLNLEVFKFGMYVMFPIGIMYYFGTNLDNRFSVHNFWPRPEECNKLPRDRDEVKAEYERIVARQRFRQAQMLEEEHQRAKLQAAQHNEKES
;
A
#
# COMPACT_ATOMS: atom_id res chain seq x y z
N MET A 1 -13.61 -63.62 -0.07
CA MET A 1 -14.69 -62.66 0.24
C MET A 1 -14.16 -61.64 1.24
N GLY A 2 -13.67 -60.48 0.76
CA GLY A 2 -13.13 -59.42 1.62
C GLY A 2 -13.51 -58.00 1.17
N GLY A 3 -14.43 -57.87 0.21
CA GLY A 3 -14.78 -56.58 -0.41
C GLY A 3 -15.57 -55.64 0.52
N LEU A 4 -16.54 -56.17 1.26
CA LEU A 4 -17.40 -55.37 2.15
C LEU A 4 -16.61 -54.67 3.27
N ASN A 5 -15.58 -55.32 3.82
CA ASN A 5 -14.78 -54.73 4.90
C ASN A 5 -13.86 -53.60 4.39
N LEU A 6 -13.38 -53.70 3.15
CA LEU A 6 -12.56 -52.66 2.53
C LEU A 6 -13.38 -51.42 2.18
N GLU A 7 -14.62 -51.61 1.73
CA GLU A 7 -15.53 -50.50 1.44
C GLU A 7 -15.88 -49.74 2.72
N VAL A 8 -16.27 -50.44 3.79
CA VAL A 8 -16.58 -49.82 5.08
C VAL A 8 -15.37 -49.08 5.66
N PHE A 9 -14.16 -49.63 5.52
CA PHE A 9 -12.93 -48.93 5.92
C PHE A 9 -12.69 -47.66 5.10
N LYS A 10 -12.90 -47.71 3.77
CA LYS A 10 -12.75 -46.56 2.88
C LYS A 10 -13.77 -45.47 3.18
N PHE A 11 -15.03 -45.85 3.43
CA PHE A 11 -16.08 -44.92 3.85
C PHE A 11 -15.78 -44.32 5.23
N GLY A 12 -15.35 -45.14 6.19
CA GLY A 12 -14.93 -44.68 7.51
C GLY A 12 -13.78 -43.66 7.43
N MET A 13 -12.76 -43.94 6.62
CA MET A 13 -11.65 -42.99 6.38
C MET A 13 -12.17 -41.68 5.76
N TYR A 14 -13.02 -41.75 4.74
CA TYR A 14 -13.53 -40.56 4.07
C TYR A 14 -14.48 -39.73 4.92
N VAL A 15 -15.12 -40.31 5.93
CA VAL A 15 -15.95 -39.55 6.89
C VAL A 15 -15.10 -39.02 8.04
N MET A 16 -14.20 -39.83 8.59
CA MET A 16 -13.36 -39.44 9.73
C MET A 16 -12.30 -38.41 9.36
N PHE A 17 -11.73 -38.48 8.15
CA PHE A 17 -10.71 -37.54 7.69
C PHE A 17 -11.19 -36.09 7.66
N PRO A 18 -12.31 -35.71 7.00
CA PRO A 18 -12.79 -34.34 7.02
C PRO A 18 -13.29 -33.90 8.40
N ILE A 19 -13.93 -34.79 9.17
CA ILE A 19 -14.39 -34.48 10.53
C ILE A 19 -13.19 -34.19 11.45
N GLY A 20 -12.13 -34.99 11.39
CA GLY A 20 -10.92 -34.80 12.19
C GLY A 20 -10.16 -33.53 11.81
N ILE A 21 -10.02 -33.25 10.51
CA ILE A 21 -9.42 -32.00 10.02
C ILE A 21 -10.25 -30.80 10.48
N MET A 22 -11.59 -30.88 10.38
CA MET A 22 -12.47 -29.80 10.83
C MET A 22 -12.45 -29.63 12.35
N TYR A 23 -12.31 -30.69 13.14
CA TYR A 23 -12.17 -30.59 14.59
C TYR A 23 -10.84 -29.94 15.00
N TYR A 24 -9.75 -30.36 14.36
CA TYR A 24 -8.39 -29.88 14.67
C TYR A 24 -8.14 -28.44 14.20
N PHE A 25 -8.59 -28.10 12.98
CA PHE A 25 -8.41 -26.76 12.42
C PHE A 25 -9.62 -25.85 12.70
N GLY A 26 -10.85 -26.33 12.53
CA GLY A 26 -12.07 -25.52 12.55
C GLY A 26 -12.38 -24.80 13.86
N THR A 27 -11.84 -25.27 15.00
CA THR A 27 -12.02 -24.62 16.30
C THR A 27 -11.00 -23.51 16.59
N ASN A 28 -9.91 -23.43 15.82
CA ASN A 28 -8.78 -22.53 16.08
C ASN A 28 -8.24 -21.87 14.78
N LEU A 29 -9.10 -21.67 13.78
CA LEU A 29 -8.74 -20.99 12.54
C LEU A 29 -8.32 -19.53 12.81
N ASP A 30 -9.06 -18.83 13.65
CA ASP A 30 -8.87 -17.40 13.90
C ASP A 30 -7.48 -17.11 14.50
N ASN A 31 -7.05 -17.86 15.52
CA ASN A 31 -5.74 -17.67 16.15
C ASN A 31 -4.57 -18.12 15.26
N ARG A 32 -4.73 -19.20 14.47
CA ARG A 32 -3.64 -19.70 13.61
C ARG A 32 -3.44 -18.92 12.32
N PHE A 33 -4.50 -18.29 11.79
CA PHE A 33 -4.44 -17.56 10.51
C PHE A 33 -4.58 -16.04 10.68
N SER A 34 -4.75 -15.51 11.89
CA SER A 34 -4.69 -14.07 12.11
C SER A 34 -3.26 -13.57 11.87
N VAL A 35 -3.09 -12.73 10.85
CA VAL A 35 -1.84 -12.02 10.63
C VAL A 35 -1.72 -10.93 11.69
N HIS A 36 -0.79 -11.10 12.62
CA HIS A 36 -0.46 -10.05 13.58
C HIS A 36 0.03 -8.80 12.83
N ASN A 37 -0.54 -7.64 13.15
CA ASN A 37 -0.23 -6.36 12.50
C ASN A 37 -0.57 -6.30 11.00
N PHE A 38 -1.65 -6.96 10.56
CA PHE A 38 -2.14 -6.84 9.18
C PHE A 38 -2.36 -5.38 8.76
N TRP A 39 -2.88 -4.55 9.67
CA TRP A 39 -3.06 -3.12 9.44
C TRP A 39 -1.85 -2.33 9.94
N PRO A 40 -1.39 -1.32 9.18
CA PRO A 40 -0.35 -0.41 9.65
C PRO A 40 -0.81 0.26 10.94
N ARG A 41 0.15 0.47 11.84
CA ARG A 41 -0.18 1.00 13.16
C ARG A 41 -0.73 2.42 13.02
N PRO A 42 -1.67 2.85 13.87
CA PRO A 42 -2.22 4.22 13.83
C PRO A 42 -1.14 5.31 13.92
N GLU A 43 0.03 5.00 14.52
CA GLU A 43 1.17 5.92 14.55
C GLU A 43 1.87 6.09 13.20
N GLU A 44 1.80 5.09 12.31
CA GLU A 44 2.38 5.10 10.97
C GLU A 44 1.42 5.71 9.93
N CYS A 45 0.14 5.83 10.26
CA CYS A 45 -0.83 6.49 9.41
C CYS A 45 -0.63 8.01 9.41
N ASN A 46 -0.79 8.63 8.24
CA ASN A 46 -0.76 10.08 8.13
C ASN A 46 -1.90 10.67 8.99
N LYS A 47 -1.52 11.45 10.01
CA LYS A 47 -2.48 12.08 10.92
C LYS A 47 -3.06 13.29 10.21
N LEU A 48 -4.33 13.18 9.83
CA LEU A 48 -5.06 14.33 9.29
C LEU A 48 -5.17 15.40 10.39
N PRO A 49 -4.82 16.66 10.12
CA PRO A 49 -4.97 17.75 11.09
C PRO A 49 -6.43 17.83 11.53
N ARG A 50 -6.67 17.79 12.84
CA ARG A 50 -8.04 17.76 13.40
C ARG A 50 -8.50 19.13 13.88
N ASP A 51 -7.57 20.02 14.18
CA ASP A 51 -7.86 21.39 14.60
C ASP A 51 -7.79 22.38 13.44
N ARG A 52 -8.59 23.45 13.50
CA ARG A 52 -8.65 24.50 12.47
C ARG A 52 -7.32 25.23 12.29
N ASP A 53 -6.59 25.43 13.38
CA ASP A 53 -5.30 26.12 13.35
C ASP A 53 -4.21 25.23 12.74
N GLU A 54 -4.21 23.92 13.04
CA GLU A 54 -3.34 22.93 12.40
C GLU A 54 -3.60 22.85 10.88
N VAL A 55 -4.87 22.87 10.47
CA VAL A 55 -5.26 22.86 9.05
C VAL A 55 -4.73 24.09 8.32
N LYS A 56 -4.80 25.28 8.93
CA LYS A 56 -4.25 26.51 8.33
C LYS A 56 -2.74 26.45 8.21
N ALA A 57 -2.04 25.98 9.24
CA ALA A 57 -0.58 25.86 9.21
C ALA A 57 -0.11 24.89 8.11
N GLU A 58 -0.77 23.72 7.97
CA GLU A 58 -0.43 22.78 6.91
C GLU A 58 -0.81 23.33 5.52
N TYR A 59 -1.91 24.07 5.41
CA TYR A 59 -2.27 24.76 4.16
C TYR A 59 -1.22 25.78 3.74
N GLU A 60 -0.78 26.64 4.67
CA GLU A 60 0.28 27.63 4.41
C GLU A 60 1.59 26.95 3.98
N ARG A 61 1.96 25.84 4.63
CA ARG A 61 3.12 25.03 4.25
C ARG A 61 2.99 24.49 2.82
N ILE A 62 1.82 23.97 2.45
CA ILE A 62 1.56 23.46 1.09
C ILE A 62 1.67 24.59 0.07
N VAL A 63 1.05 25.75 0.34
CA VAL A 63 1.08 26.91 -0.55
C VAL A 63 2.50 27.44 -0.72
N ALA A 64 3.28 27.55 0.36
CA ALA A 64 4.68 27.96 0.29
C ALA A 64 5.50 27.02 -0.58
N ARG A 65 5.31 25.70 -0.43
CA ARG A 65 5.99 24.69 -1.26
C ARG A 65 5.62 24.80 -2.74
N GLN A 66 4.35 25.06 -3.05
CA GLN A 66 3.88 25.25 -4.42
C GLN A 66 4.49 26.51 -5.05
N ARG A 67 4.46 27.64 -4.33
CA ARG A 67 5.06 28.91 -4.79
C ARG A 67 6.54 28.76 -5.08
N PHE A 68 7.28 28.10 -4.18
CA PHE A 68 8.70 27.84 -4.38
C PHE A 68 8.97 26.99 -5.64
N ARG A 69 8.19 25.92 -5.84
CA ARG A 69 8.31 25.08 -7.05
C ARG A 69 8.00 25.89 -8.32
N GLN A 70 6.97 26.72 -8.30
CA GLN A 70 6.62 27.57 -9.45
C GLN A 70 7.73 28.57 -9.77
N ALA A 71 8.33 29.20 -8.76
CA ALA A 71 9.46 30.11 -8.94
C ALA A 71 10.66 29.39 -9.57
N GLN A 72 11.00 28.19 -9.09
CA GLN A 72 12.07 27.38 -9.68
C GLN A 72 11.80 27.03 -11.15
N MET A 73 10.58 26.61 -11.49
CA MET A 73 10.23 26.30 -12.87
C MET A 73 10.38 27.52 -13.79
N LEU A 74 9.93 28.70 -13.35
CA LEU A 74 10.07 29.94 -14.12
C LEU A 74 11.54 30.35 -14.32
N GLU A 75 12.37 30.18 -13.28
CA GLU A 75 13.80 30.45 -13.36
C GLU A 75 14.49 29.49 -14.35
N GLU A 76 14.17 28.19 -14.28
CA GLU A 76 14.69 27.18 -15.21
C GLU A 76 14.26 27.45 -16.66
N GLU A 77 13.01 27.82 -16.89
CA GLU A 77 12.51 28.21 -18.22
C GLU A 77 13.25 29.43 -18.77
N HIS A 78 13.45 30.45 -17.93
CA HIS A 78 14.18 31.65 -18.32
C HIS A 78 15.66 31.37 -18.64
N GLN A 79 16.31 30.50 -17.86
CA GLN A 79 17.69 30.06 -18.15
C GLN A 79 17.75 29.25 -19.46
N ARG A 80 16.81 28.33 -19.69
CA ARG A 80 16.73 27.58 -20.95
C ARG A 80 16.50 28.49 -22.15
N ALA A 81 15.62 29.48 -22.04
CA ALA A 81 15.37 30.44 -23.12
C ALA A 81 16.62 31.27 -23.45
N LYS A 82 17.38 31.71 -22.42
CA LYS A 82 18.66 32.42 -22.61
C LYS A 82 19.72 31.55 -23.30
N LEU A 83 19.85 30.30 -22.87
CA LEU A 83 20.79 29.35 -23.49
C LEU A 83 20.41 29.07 -24.95
N GLN A 84 19.12 28.93 -25.26
CA GLN A 84 18.64 28.75 -26.63
C GLN A 84 18.89 29.98 -27.51
N ALA A 85 18.66 31.19 -26.99
CA ALA A 85 18.94 32.43 -27.72
C ALA A 85 20.45 32.62 -28.00
N ALA A 86 21.31 32.28 -27.04
CA ALA A 86 22.76 32.31 -27.22
C ALA A 86 23.22 31.30 -28.29
N GLN A 87 22.69 30.08 -28.27
CA GLN A 87 22.99 29.06 -29.27
C GLN A 87 22.48 29.39 -30.68
N HIS A 88 21.38 30.15 -30.79
CA HIS A 88 20.87 30.59 -32.09
C HIS A 88 21.79 31.67 -32.71
N ASN A 89 22.21 32.66 -31.91
CA ASN A 89 23.11 33.72 -32.36
C ASN A 89 24.52 33.20 -32.74
N GLU A 90 25.02 32.16 -32.06
CA GLU A 90 26.34 31.57 -32.36
C GLU A 90 26.34 30.72 -33.65
N LYS A 91 25.16 30.25 -34.10
CA LYS A 91 25.03 29.51 -35.37
C LYS A 91 24.80 30.39 -36.59
N GLU A 92 24.45 31.67 -36.39
CA GLU A 92 24.22 32.65 -37.46
C GLU A 92 25.44 33.55 -37.76
N SER A 93 26.53 33.44 -36.99
CA SER A 93 27.86 34.04 -37.29
C SER A 93 28.82 33.01 -37.89
#